data_AF-A0A1E7J9Y7-F1
#
_entry.id   AF-A0A1E7J9Y7-F1
#
_cell.length_a   1.000
_cell.length_b   1.000
_cell.length_c   1.000
_cell.angle_alpha   90.00
_cell.angle_beta   90.00
_cell.angle_gamma   90.00
#
_symmetry.space_group_name_H-M   'P 1'
#
loop_
_entity.id
_entity.type
_entity.pdbx_description
1 polymer ?
#
loop_
_entity_poly.entity_id
_entity_poly.type
_entity_poly.pdbx_seq_one_letter_code
_entity_poly.pdbx_strand_id
1 'polypeptide(L)'
;MRIITFAVIYNFKWNEKVKKYPSIDLGRCNECMGCVDVAPHIFQYNRLIGYVEVIELDEYPQEDVDEAIKYCPEDCISWEE
;
A
#
# COMPACT_ATOMS: atom_id res chain seq x y z
N MET A 1 -41.80 -21.59 25.03
CA MET A 1 -41.14 -22.33 23.93
C MET A 1 -41.43 -21.54 22.65
N ARG A 2 -40.51 -20.83 21.98
CA ARG A 2 -39.05 -20.70 22.04
C ARG A 2 -38.70 -19.20 21.86
N ILE A 3 -37.87 -18.71 22.77
CA ILE A 3 -36.71 -17.83 22.53
C ILE A 3 -36.99 -16.42 21.95
N ILE A 4 -37.25 -15.49 22.88
CA ILE A 4 -36.63 -14.15 23.03
C ILE A 4 -35.96 -13.52 21.79
N THR A 5 -36.60 -12.43 21.34
CA THR A 5 -36.04 -11.10 20.95
C THR A 5 -35.00 -11.00 19.84
N PHE A 6 -35.42 -10.31 18.78
CA PHE A 6 -34.73 -9.60 17.69
C PHE A 6 -33.52 -8.70 18.06
N ALA A 7 -32.90 -8.87 19.25
CA ALA A 7 -31.94 -7.93 19.83
C ALA A 7 -30.46 -8.31 19.65
N VAL A 8 -30.11 -9.38 18.90
CA VAL A 8 -28.72 -9.89 18.79
C VAL A 8 -28.13 -9.78 17.37
N ILE A 9 -28.44 -8.70 16.65
CA ILE A 9 -27.55 -8.27 15.55
C ILE A 9 -27.31 -6.75 15.56
N TYR A 10 -27.58 -6.11 16.71
CA TYR A 10 -26.86 -4.90 17.08
C TYR A 10 -25.36 -5.20 17.07
N ASN A 11 -24.59 -4.39 16.33
CA ASN A 11 -23.11 -4.33 16.28
C ASN A 11 -22.40 -5.05 15.13
N PHE A 12 -22.88 -4.94 13.90
CA PHE A 12 -21.99 -5.03 12.74
C PHE A 12 -21.57 -3.62 12.30
N LYS A 13 -20.81 -2.97 13.18
CA LYS A 13 -20.10 -1.73 12.90
C LYS A 13 -18.87 -2.12 12.06
N TRP A 14 -19.02 -2.15 10.74
CA TRP A 14 -17.86 -2.16 9.85
C TRP A 14 -17.21 -0.78 9.95
N ASN A 15 -16.28 -0.63 10.87
CA ASN A 15 -15.26 0.39 10.78
C ASN A 15 -14.09 -0.23 10.00
N GLU A 16 -14.34 -0.59 8.74
CA GLU A 16 -13.27 -0.93 7.81
C GLU A 16 -12.51 0.37 7.53
N LYS A 17 -11.45 0.58 8.28
CA LYS A 17 -10.46 1.61 7.98
C LYS A 17 -9.91 1.25 6.61
N VAL A 18 -10.30 1.98 5.57
CA VAL A 18 -9.81 1.78 4.19
C VAL A 18 -8.28 1.81 4.24
N LYS A 19 -7.65 0.68 3.95
CA LYS A 19 -6.19 0.53 3.98
C LYS A 19 -5.65 1.03 2.65
N LYS A 20 -4.83 2.07 2.68
CA LYS A 20 -4.13 2.55 1.50
C LYS A 20 -2.90 1.69 1.24
N TYR A 21 -2.63 1.40 -0.03
CA TYR A 21 -1.44 0.68 -0.46
C TYR A 21 -0.69 1.48 -1.54
N PRO A 22 0.65 1.54 -1.48
CA PRO A 22 1.43 2.11 -2.55
C PRO A 22 1.40 1.17 -3.76
N SER A 23 1.26 1.75 -4.94
CA SER A 23 1.26 1.07 -6.23
C SER A 23 2.30 1.71 -7.15
N ILE A 24 2.89 0.92 -8.03
CA ILE A 24 3.93 1.34 -8.96
C ILE A 24 3.47 1.03 -10.39
N ASP A 25 3.39 2.07 -11.23
CA ASP A 25 3.19 1.91 -12.67
C ASP A 25 4.50 1.44 -13.32
N LEU A 26 4.62 0.12 -13.49
CA LEU A 26 5.77 -0.53 -14.14
C LEU A 26 5.95 -0.15 -15.61
N GLY A 27 4.91 0.39 -16.28
CA GLY A 27 5.01 0.87 -17.66
C GLY A 27 5.73 2.22 -17.79
N ARG A 28 5.76 3.00 -16.70
CA ARG A 28 6.44 4.30 -16.61
C ARG A 28 7.72 4.25 -15.81
N CYS A 29 7.88 3.27 -14.92
CA CYS A 29 9.07 3.11 -14.12
C CYS A 29 10.32 2.92 -15.00
N ASN A 30 11.32 3.78 -14.81
CA ASN A 30 12.59 3.74 -15.53
C ASN A 30 13.74 3.12 -14.70
N GLU A 31 13.40 2.44 -13.60
CA GLU A 31 14.37 1.80 -12.69
C GLU A 31 15.41 2.78 -12.12
N CYS A 32 15.03 4.04 -11.85
CA CYS A 32 15.93 5.03 -11.24
C CYS A 32 16.40 4.68 -9.81
N MET A 33 15.81 3.67 -9.18
CA MET A 33 16.11 3.17 -7.83
C MET A 33 15.84 4.14 -6.67
N GLY A 34 15.34 5.36 -6.92
CA GLY A 34 15.11 6.36 -5.89
C GLY A 34 14.14 5.93 -4.78
N CYS A 35 13.08 5.19 -5.11
CA CYS A 35 12.13 4.68 -4.11
C CYS A 35 12.75 3.64 -3.18
N VAL A 36 13.66 2.80 -3.68
CA VAL A 36 14.40 1.81 -2.88
C VAL A 36 15.40 2.50 -1.95
N ASP A 37 16.05 3.57 -2.42
CA ASP A 37 17.00 4.34 -1.59
C ASP A 37 16.28 5.12 -0.48
N VAL A 38 15.08 5.66 -0.76
CA VAL A 38 14.26 6.40 0.22
C VAL A 38 13.64 5.46 1.26
N ALA A 39 12.94 4.41 0.81
CA ALA A 39 12.19 3.51 1.67
C ALA A 39 12.48 2.03 1.32
N PRO A 40 13.68 1.50 1.66
CA PRO A 40 14.09 0.13 1.32
C PRO A 40 13.28 -0.97 2.04
N HIS A 41 12.49 -0.59 3.05
CA HIS A 41 11.60 -1.48 3.78
C HIS A 41 10.20 -1.56 3.16
N ILE A 42 9.89 -0.68 2.19
CA ILE A 42 8.62 -0.65 1.44
C ILE A 42 8.85 -1.05 -0.01
N PHE A 43 9.94 -0.59 -0.62
CA PHE A 43 10.26 -0.84 -2.03
C PHE A 43 11.51 -1.70 -2.15
N GLN A 44 11.43 -2.74 -2.99
CA GLN A 44 12.56 -3.62 -3.27
C GLN A 44 12.71 -3.83 -4.77
N TYR A 45 13.93 -3.76 -5.28
CA TYR A 45 14.20 -4.17 -6.67
C TYR A 45 14.44 -5.67 -6.74
N ASN A 46 13.57 -6.35 -7.47
CA ASN A 46 13.66 -7.77 -7.70
C ASN A 46 14.41 -8.04 -9.00
N ARG A 47 15.66 -8.44 -8.87
CA ARG A 47 16.57 -8.67 -10.01
C ARG A 47 16.16 -9.85 -10.90
N LEU A 48 15.31 -10.76 -10.41
CA LEU A 48 14.86 -11.90 -11.19
C LEU A 48 13.75 -11.49 -12.17
N ILE A 49 12.85 -10.60 -11.74
CA ILE A 49 11.78 -10.06 -12.58
C ILE A 49 12.22 -8.79 -13.34
N GLY A 50 13.24 -8.09 -12.85
CA GLY A 50 13.75 -6.85 -13.43
C GLY A 50 12.94 -5.61 -13.07
N TYR A 51 12.16 -5.63 -12.00
CA TYR A 51 11.27 -4.53 -11.62
C TYR A 51 11.36 -4.22 -10.12
N VAL A 52 10.93 -3.01 -9.75
CA VAL A 52 10.69 -2.66 -8.36
C VAL A 52 9.33 -3.21 -7.94
N GLU A 53 9.30 -3.88 -6.80
CA GLU A 53 8.09 -4.40 -6.15
C GLU A 53 7.89 -3.75 -4.78
N VAL A 54 6.64 -3.76 -4.32
CA VAL A 54 6.25 -3.31 -2.97
C VAL A 54 6.30 -4.51 -2.03
N ILE A 55 7.02 -4.36 -0.92
CA ILE A 55 7.07 -5.34 0.15
C ILE A 55 5.70 -5.35 0.86
N GLU A 56 5.13 -6.54 1.04
CA GLU A 56 3.84 -6.69 1.71
C GLU A 56 3.98 -6.37 3.21
N LEU A 57 3.33 -5.29 3.64
CA LEU A 57 3.29 -4.81 5.02
C LEU A 57 1.84 -4.72 5.52
N ASP A 58 1.66 -4.87 6.84
CA ASP A 58 0.34 -4.72 7.47
C ASP A 58 -0.22 -3.29 7.36
N GLU A 59 0.67 -2.29 7.42
CA GLU A 59 0.39 -0.86 7.28
C GLU A 59 1.62 -0.18 6.66
N TYR A 60 1.38 0.76 5.74
CA TYR A 60 2.44 1.49 5.05
C TYR A 60 2.66 2.86 5.73
N PRO A 61 3.90 3.18 6.17
CA PRO A 61 4.21 4.50 6.70
C PRO A 61 3.95 5.58 5.65
N GLN A 62 3.03 6.50 5.96
CA GLN A 62 2.60 7.49 4.97
C GLN A 62 3.73 8.44 4.58
N GLU A 63 4.55 8.87 5.56
CA GLU A 63 5.67 9.79 5.33
C GLU A 63 6.72 9.21 4.37
N ASP A 64 7.08 7.94 4.56
CA ASP A 64 8.10 7.27 3.75
C ASP A 64 7.63 7.06 2.30
N VAL A 65 6.36 6.70 2.11
CA VAL A 65 5.77 6.55 0.78
C VAL A 65 5.60 7.92 0.11
N ASP A 66 5.12 8.94 0.84
CA ASP A 66 4.97 10.30 0.31
C ASP A 66 6.34 10.88 -0.11
N GLU A 67 7.41 10.56 0.64
CA GLU A 67 8.77 10.92 0.26
C GLU A 67 9.23 10.18 -1.01
N ALA A 68 8.95 8.88 -1.13
CA ALA A 68 9.27 8.12 -2.33
C ALA A 68 8.51 8.64 -3.57
N ILE A 69 7.24 9.02 -3.43
CA ILE A 69 6.43 9.65 -4.49
C ILE A 69 7.09 10.96 -4.92
N LYS A 70 7.47 11.82 -3.98
CA LYS A 70 8.10 13.13 -4.25
C LYS A 70 9.41 13.03 -5.04
N TYR A 71 10.21 12.00 -4.79
CA TYR A 71 11.50 11.82 -5.44
C TYR A 71 11.43 10.98 -6.72
N CYS A 72 10.26 10.45 -7.08
CA CYS A 72 10.09 9.70 -8.32
C CYS A 72 10.13 10.65 -9.53
N PRO A 73 11.13 10.57 -10.42
CA PRO A 73 11.25 11.47 -11.56
C PRO A 73 10.15 11.25 -12.61
N GLU A 74 9.62 10.04 -12.70
CA GLU A 74 8.59 9.65 -13.67
C GLU A 74 7.18 9.72 -13.09
N ASP A 75 7.01 10.11 -11.82
CA ASP A 75 5.72 10.16 -11.12
C ASP A 75 4.91 8.85 -11.31
N CYS A 76 5.59 7.72 -11.08
CA CYS A 76 5.05 6.37 -11.30
C CYS A 76 4.57 5.68 -10.02
N ILE A 77 4.62 6.34 -8.86
CA ILE A 77 4.19 5.78 -7.57
C ILE A 77 2.93 6.53 -7.12
N SER A 78 1.89 5.80 -6.72
CA SER A 78 0.64 6.38 -6.23
C SER A 78 0.05 5.60 -5.06
N TRP A 79 -0.80 6.25 -4.28
CA TRP A 79 -1.65 5.58 -3.29
C TRP A 79 -2.90 5.02 -3.95
N GLU A 80 -3.23 3.78 -3.65
CA GLU A 80 -4.48 3.12 -4.03
C GLU A 80 -5.31 2.76 -2.76
N GLU A 81 -6.62 2.57 -2.94
CA GLU A 81 -7.61 2.23 -1.90
C GLU A 81 -8.28 0.87 -2.15
#